data_AF-A0A164RM23-F1
#
_entry.id   AF-A0A164RM23-F1
#
_cell.length_a   1.000
_cell.length_b   1.000
_cell.length_c   1.000
_cell.angle_alpha   90.00
_cell.angle_beta   90.00
_cell.angle_gamma   90.00
#
_symmetry.space_group_name_H-M   'P 1'
#
loop_
_entity.id
_entity.type
_entity.pdbx_description
1 polymer ?
#
loop_
_entity_poly.entity_id
_entity_poly.type
_entity_poly.pdbx_seq_one_letter_code
_entity_poly.pdbx_strand_id
1 'polypeptide(L)'
;MKINPSEFMMIMEASIDLPFMEHIRLIQLMRSVRQPSADLCLDQPAGQALYLMARSVGRAAEHLHDVGRRRSKFNASGLPLPPRNGTEPLMSRPSSGGRQATISPSRRMDSLSGCTDRGPSSSSSAMDLSFVTERILALSFPPEMDTTTYREALHQAASMLQTKHGDNYMVFNLSLPRKEIGLWNPRVLDVGWPDQLAPPLERLCSVCRALDSWLQADPQHVAVLHSKCGLQRVGVVVAAYCEYTGLCPPNQQDQQSLDRFSMKRFLNERVGGLRTPSDKRYVEYFAGLLSGAIQVNSSPLFLDHVTVVGIPAFQSNGGCRAFFKVYQGSVPVHTSSIYNLHDSARHFTMSLGERGLALRGDILVKCYHRHRLPVDGRETIFSLQFHTCAVTQHTLVFQRQDLDDACQDLRFPLDGSVRLHFSTSPESRLMGVNETHTRYTVESSTGDPVVRWDSYDTVTDSASCPDDHHRDASSPAGLTQSERIRANTEMLMNIGEADEFQVFGIDLLPTY
;
A
#
# COMPACT_ATOMS: atom_id res chain seq x y z
N MET A 1 -7.24 34.58 -0.33
CA MET A 1 -5.96 34.60 -1.07
C MET A 1 -5.89 33.32 -1.89
N LYS A 2 -5.69 33.37 -3.23
CA LYS A 2 -5.66 32.17 -4.09
C LYS A 2 -4.22 31.67 -4.20
N ILE A 3 -3.93 30.47 -3.69
CA ILE A 3 -2.65 29.77 -3.96
C ILE A 3 -2.66 29.38 -5.44
N ASN A 4 -1.62 29.74 -6.19
CA ASN A 4 -1.56 29.41 -7.60
C ASN A 4 -1.17 27.93 -7.81
N PRO A 5 -1.49 27.32 -8.97
CA PRO A 5 -1.20 25.89 -9.21
C PRO A 5 0.28 25.51 -9.12
N SER A 6 1.21 26.44 -9.38
CA SER A 6 2.66 26.20 -9.30
C SER A 6 3.18 26.19 -7.86
N GLU A 7 2.67 27.08 -7.01
CA GLU A 7 2.91 27.08 -5.55
C GLU A 7 2.34 25.82 -4.90
N PHE A 8 1.17 25.35 -5.38
CA PHE A 8 0.58 24.09 -4.92
C PHE A 8 1.49 22.90 -5.18
N MET A 9 2.08 22.80 -6.38
CA MET A 9 2.99 21.70 -6.73
C MET A 9 4.29 21.77 -5.92
N MET A 10 4.87 22.95 -5.74
CA MET A 10 6.06 23.10 -4.89
C MET A 10 5.79 22.70 -3.43
N ILE A 11 4.62 23.01 -2.87
CA ILE A 11 4.26 22.60 -1.49
C ILE A 11 4.04 21.08 -1.41
N MET A 12 3.45 20.47 -2.43
CA MET A 12 3.27 19.01 -2.53
C MET A 12 4.61 18.28 -2.65
N GLU A 13 5.53 18.79 -3.48
CA GLU A 13 6.89 18.25 -3.63
C GLU A 13 7.73 18.46 -2.36
N ALA A 14 7.61 19.61 -1.70
CA ALA A 14 8.33 19.91 -0.46
C ALA A 14 7.83 19.13 0.77
N SER A 15 6.61 18.59 0.71
CA SER A 15 6.00 17.85 1.81
C SER A 15 6.21 16.34 1.70
N ILE A 16 7.10 15.89 0.80
CA ILE A 16 7.50 14.49 0.63
C ILE A 16 8.07 13.91 1.93
N ASP A 17 8.71 14.74 2.78
CA ASP A 17 9.30 14.29 4.04
C ASP A 17 8.35 14.32 5.24
N LEU A 18 7.10 14.77 5.06
CA LEU A 18 6.13 14.77 6.15
C LEU A 18 5.67 13.33 6.48
N PRO A 19 5.45 13.02 7.78
CA PRO A 19 4.73 11.82 8.17
C PRO A 19 3.40 11.71 7.44
N PHE A 20 2.99 10.50 7.06
CA PHE A 20 1.82 10.23 6.21
C PHE A 20 0.57 11.06 6.57
N MET A 21 0.20 11.08 7.85
CA MET A 21 -1.00 11.78 8.31
C MET A 21 -0.89 13.30 8.17
N GLU A 22 0.30 13.87 8.36
CA GLU A 22 0.53 15.31 8.15
C GLU A 22 0.50 15.66 6.67
N HIS A 23 1.04 14.78 5.82
CA HIS A 23 0.95 14.93 4.37
C HIS A 23 -0.51 14.88 3.89
N ILE A 24 -1.31 13.91 4.36
CA ILE A 24 -2.76 13.84 4.05
C ILE A 24 -3.50 15.09 4.54
N ARG A 25 -3.24 15.54 5.77
CA ARG A 25 -3.84 16.77 6.31
C ARG A 25 -3.49 17.98 5.45
N LEU A 26 -2.25 18.08 4.99
CA LEU A 26 -1.81 19.14 4.08
C LEU A 26 -2.54 19.06 2.74
N ILE A 27 -2.66 17.88 2.12
CA ILE A 27 -3.44 17.67 0.89
C ILE A 27 -4.88 18.16 1.08
N GLN A 28 -5.54 17.73 2.16
CA GLN A 28 -6.93 18.11 2.47
C GLN A 28 -7.08 19.62 2.67
N LEU A 29 -6.16 20.24 3.42
CA LEU A 29 -6.14 21.68 3.66
C LEU A 29 -5.93 22.47 2.35
N MET A 30 -4.97 22.06 1.53
CA MET A 30 -4.67 22.74 0.27
C MET A 30 -5.86 22.66 -0.70
N ARG A 31 -6.68 21.60 -0.64
CA ARG A 31 -7.93 21.49 -1.39
C ARG A 31 -9.03 22.42 -0.88
N SER A 32 -9.20 22.56 0.43
CA SER A 32 -10.21 23.48 0.99
C SER A 32 -9.92 24.94 0.59
N VAL A 33 -8.64 25.29 0.40
CA VAL A 33 -8.22 26.60 -0.13
C VAL A 33 -8.51 26.75 -1.63
N ARG A 34 -8.57 25.65 -2.39
CA ARG A 34 -8.77 25.63 -3.85
C ARG A 34 -10.26 25.65 -4.26
N GLN A 35 -11.15 25.17 -3.40
CA GLN A 35 -12.61 25.22 -3.59
C GLN A 35 -13.20 26.26 -2.63
N PRO A 36 -13.40 27.52 -3.04
CA PRO A 36 -14.01 28.54 -2.19
C PRO A 36 -15.52 28.34 -2.13
N SER A 37 -15.97 27.29 -1.46
CA SER A 37 -17.38 27.06 -1.15
C SER A 37 -17.53 26.24 0.14
N ALA A 38 -16.97 26.76 1.23
CA ALA A 38 -17.44 26.59 2.60
C ALA A 38 -16.53 27.42 3.51
N ASP A 39 -17.12 28.23 4.36
CA ASP A 39 -16.51 29.16 5.31
C ASP A 39 -15.23 28.66 6.01
N LEU A 40 -14.05 28.85 5.39
CA LEU A 40 -12.81 29.02 6.15
C LEU A 40 -12.70 30.49 6.53
N CYS A 41 -13.30 30.81 7.69
CA CYS A 41 -13.07 32.08 8.35
C CYS A 41 -11.60 32.13 8.77
N LEU A 42 -10.76 32.80 7.96
CA LEU A 42 -9.35 33.09 8.23
C LEU A 42 -9.13 33.97 9.50
N ASP A 43 -10.20 34.28 10.23
CA ASP A 43 -10.20 35.01 11.50
C ASP A 43 -9.99 34.10 12.73
N GLN A 44 -9.95 32.77 12.57
CA GLN A 44 -9.59 31.87 13.68
C GLN A 44 -8.06 31.66 13.77
N PRO A 45 -7.45 31.73 14.98
CA PRO A 45 -6.00 31.59 15.17
C PRO A 45 -5.39 30.31 14.58
N ALA A 46 -6.15 29.21 14.59
CA ALA A 46 -5.72 27.92 14.02
C ALA A 46 -5.55 27.97 12.50
N GLY A 47 -6.44 28.69 11.78
CA GLY A 47 -6.35 28.86 10.33
C GLY A 47 -5.15 29.71 9.91
N GLN A 48 -4.83 30.74 10.70
CA GLN A 48 -3.62 31.57 10.48
C GLN A 48 -2.34 30.79 10.80
N ALA A 49 -2.32 30.00 11.88
CA ALA A 49 -1.17 29.17 12.24
C ALA A 49 -0.85 28.11 11.18
N LEU A 50 -1.87 27.41 10.66
CA LEU A 50 -1.67 26.41 9.60
C LEU A 50 -1.27 27.04 8.25
N TYR A 51 -1.81 28.21 7.89
CA TYR A 51 -1.38 28.94 6.70
C TYR A 51 0.08 29.38 6.80
N LEU A 52 0.51 29.84 7.98
CA LEU A 52 1.90 30.20 8.23
C LEU A 52 2.82 28.97 8.16
N MET A 53 2.38 27.79 8.60
CA MET A 53 3.12 26.54 8.43
C MET A 53 3.25 26.13 6.94
N ALA A 54 2.15 26.14 6.18
CA ALA A 54 2.21 25.83 4.74
C ALA A 54 3.13 26.80 3.99
N ARG A 55 3.11 28.09 4.38
CA ARG A 55 3.98 29.12 3.81
C ARG A 55 5.43 29.04 4.30
N SER A 56 5.69 28.53 5.51
CA SER A 56 7.07 28.30 5.98
C SER A 56 7.68 27.08 5.29
N VAL A 57 6.90 26.02 5.06
CA VAL A 57 7.32 24.84 4.29
C VAL A 57 7.59 25.24 2.83
N GLY A 58 6.71 26.02 2.19
CA GLY A 58 6.94 26.53 0.83
C GLY A 58 8.19 27.42 0.71
N ARG A 59 8.45 28.30 1.70
CA ARG A 59 9.66 29.15 1.71
C ARG A 59 10.94 28.36 1.99
N ALA A 60 10.88 27.32 2.82
CA ALA A 60 12.02 26.43 3.04
C ALA A 60 12.38 25.68 1.74
N ALA A 61 11.38 25.23 0.99
CA ALA A 61 11.56 24.58 -0.30
C ALA A 61 12.17 25.50 -1.38
N GLU A 62 11.70 26.74 -1.47
CA GLU A 62 12.29 27.75 -2.37
C GLU A 62 13.76 28.04 -2.03
N HIS A 63 14.09 28.07 -0.73
CA HIS A 63 15.46 28.30 -0.28
C HIS A 63 16.38 27.12 -0.63
N LEU A 64 15.93 25.88 -0.42
CA LEU A 64 16.66 24.67 -0.82
C LEU A 64 16.86 24.60 -2.35
N HIS A 65 15.85 25.00 -3.12
CA HIS A 65 15.93 25.05 -4.59
C HIS A 65 16.89 26.15 -5.09
N ASP A 66 16.94 27.34 -4.45
CA ASP A 66 17.90 28.41 -4.82
C ASP A 66 19.33 28.07 -4.39
N VAL A 67 19.51 27.38 -3.26
CA VAL A 67 20.81 26.85 -2.80
C VAL A 67 21.35 25.79 -3.77
N GLY A 68 20.50 24.86 -4.23
CA GLY A 68 20.86 23.89 -5.27
C GLY A 68 21.25 24.54 -6.60
N ARG A 69 20.56 25.62 -7.00
CA ARG A 69 20.86 26.38 -8.22
C ARG A 69 22.18 27.16 -8.13
N ARG A 70 22.55 27.64 -6.94
CA ARG A 70 23.84 28.31 -6.70
C ARG A 70 25.01 27.32 -6.63
N ARG A 71 24.81 26.11 -6.08
CA ARG A 71 25.81 25.02 -6.12
C ARG A 71 26.07 24.53 -7.55
N SER A 72 25.03 24.40 -8.38
CA SER A 72 25.16 24.06 -9.82
C SER A 72 25.98 25.10 -10.60
N LYS A 73 25.86 26.40 -10.27
CA LYS A 73 26.68 27.47 -10.88
C LYS A 73 28.12 27.48 -10.39
N PHE A 74 28.40 27.06 -9.15
CA PHE A 74 29.76 26.95 -8.63
C PHE A 74 30.52 25.78 -9.26
N ASN A 75 29.87 24.62 -9.46
CA ASN A 75 30.47 23.45 -10.12
C ASN A 75 30.71 23.64 -11.63
N ALA A 76 30.11 24.67 -12.26
CA ALA A 76 30.34 25.00 -13.67
C ALA A 76 31.54 25.96 -13.91
N SER A 77 32.27 26.36 -12.86
CA SER A 77 33.31 27.40 -12.94
C SER A 77 34.72 26.95 -12.54
N GLY A 78 35.05 25.67 -12.72
CA GLY A 78 36.41 25.20 -12.49
C GLY A 78 36.69 23.84 -13.10
N LEU A 79 37.18 23.81 -14.34
CA LEU A 79 38.21 22.89 -14.85
C LEU A 79 38.63 23.34 -16.27
N PRO A 80 39.93 23.35 -16.62
CA PRO A 80 40.42 23.91 -17.88
C PRO A 80 40.31 22.93 -19.06
N LEU A 81 39.96 23.45 -20.23
CA LEU A 81 39.96 22.72 -21.51
C LEU A 81 41.40 22.47 -22.01
N PRO A 82 41.70 21.30 -22.62
CA PRO A 82 43.01 21.03 -23.23
C PRO A 82 43.14 21.69 -24.62
N PRO A 83 44.38 21.90 -25.14
CA PRO A 83 44.64 22.82 -26.23
C PRO A 83 44.34 22.25 -27.62
N ARG A 84 43.89 23.17 -28.50
CA ARG A 84 43.73 22.98 -29.95
C ARG A 84 45.11 22.91 -30.62
N ASN A 85 45.36 21.84 -31.38
CA ASN A 85 46.33 21.86 -32.49
C ASN A 85 45.56 21.85 -33.80
N GLY A 86 45.82 22.85 -34.63
CA GLY A 86 45.23 23.01 -35.95
C GLY A 86 46.13 22.48 -37.06
N THR A 87 45.49 21.97 -38.10
CA THR A 87 46.00 21.93 -39.47
C THR A 87 44.80 21.73 -40.41
N GLU A 88 44.52 22.73 -41.25
CA GLU A 88 43.67 22.56 -42.45
C GLU A 88 44.43 21.72 -43.51
N PRO A 89 43.75 21.14 -44.53
CA PRO A 89 43.60 21.89 -45.79
C PRO A 89 42.30 21.67 -46.61
N LEU A 90 41.98 22.74 -47.36
CA LEU A 90 41.27 22.94 -48.64
C LEU A 90 40.44 21.84 -49.36
N MET A 91 39.21 22.29 -49.72
CA MET A 91 38.40 22.13 -50.95
C MET A 91 38.56 20.92 -51.90
N SER A 92 37.42 20.29 -52.22
CA SER A 92 36.89 20.19 -53.61
C SER A 92 35.43 19.68 -53.65
N ARG A 93 34.60 20.31 -54.50
CA ARG A 93 33.28 19.81 -54.94
C ARG A 93 33.48 18.68 -55.96
N PRO A 94 32.48 17.81 -56.18
CA PRO A 94 31.65 18.03 -57.36
C PRO A 94 30.15 17.74 -57.17
N SER A 95 29.44 18.05 -58.25
CA SER A 95 28.03 18.27 -58.47
C SER A 95 27.18 17.02 -58.81
N SER A 96 25.89 17.14 -58.50
CA SER A 96 24.69 16.69 -59.25
C SER A 96 24.52 15.22 -59.66
N GLY A 97 23.41 14.62 -59.22
CA GLY A 97 22.80 13.45 -59.84
C GLY A 97 21.53 13.04 -59.10
N GLY A 98 20.36 13.49 -59.58
CA GLY A 98 19.07 13.17 -58.98
C GLY A 98 18.63 11.72 -59.23
N ARG A 99 17.79 11.21 -58.34
CA ARG A 99 16.75 10.21 -58.63
C ARG A 99 15.68 10.26 -57.54
N GLN A 100 14.45 10.55 -57.96
CA GLN A 100 13.23 10.43 -57.17
C GLN A 100 13.01 8.97 -56.78
N ALA A 101 12.61 8.73 -55.53
CA ALA A 101 11.93 7.52 -55.12
C ALA A 101 10.84 7.86 -54.10
N THR A 102 9.61 7.81 -54.58
CA THR A 102 8.35 7.92 -53.85
C THR A 102 8.21 6.74 -52.88
N ILE A 103 7.97 6.99 -51.59
CA ILE A 103 7.54 5.95 -50.64
C ILE A 103 6.29 6.43 -49.90
N SER A 104 5.21 5.70 -50.15
CA SER A 104 3.86 5.84 -49.62
C SER A 104 3.78 5.55 -48.10
N PRO A 105 2.77 6.08 -47.38
CA PRO A 105 2.64 5.89 -45.95
C PRO A 105 2.02 4.51 -45.64
N SER A 106 2.70 3.70 -44.83
CA SER A 106 2.18 2.38 -44.44
C SER A 106 1.65 2.39 -43.00
N ARG A 107 0.31 2.36 -42.94
CA ARG A 107 -0.56 1.62 -42.01
C ARG A 107 -0.58 1.97 -40.52
N ARG A 108 -1.65 2.70 -40.18
CA ARG A 108 -2.45 2.53 -38.95
C ARG A 108 -2.68 1.05 -38.65
N MET A 109 -2.48 0.64 -37.40
CA MET A 109 -3.01 -0.62 -36.91
C MET A 109 -4.36 -0.33 -36.27
N ASP A 110 -5.42 -0.59 -37.03
CA ASP A 110 -6.79 -0.57 -36.53
C ASP A 110 -7.01 -1.72 -35.54
N SER A 111 -7.78 -1.40 -34.52
CA SER A 111 -8.51 -2.25 -33.58
C SER A 111 -8.83 -3.67 -34.04
N LEU A 112 -8.44 -4.66 -33.23
CA LEU A 112 -9.04 -5.99 -33.21
C LEU A 112 -9.87 -6.15 -31.93
N SER A 113 -11.12 -5.73 -32.03
CA SER A 113 -12.23 -6.31 -31.27
C SER A 113 -12.58 -7.66 -31.88
N GLY A 114 -12.33 -8.73 -31.14
CA GLY A 114 -12.66 -10.10 -31.53
C GLY A 114 -12.73 -10.99 -30.30
N CYS A 115 -13.95 -11.19 -29.80
CA CYS A 115 -14.29 -12.25 -28.86
C CYS A 115 -13.81 -13.61 -29.42
N THR A 116 -12.79 -14.19 -28.80
CA THR A 116 -12.48 -15.61 -28.96
C THR A 116 -12.21 -16.21 -27.59
N ASP A 117 -13.12 -17.09 -27.21
CA ASP A 117 -12.91 -18.16 -26.25
C ASP A 117 -11.62 -18.90 -26.66
N ARG A 118 -10.55 -18.79 -25.85
CA ARG A 118 -9.30 -19.52 -26.06
C ARG A 118 -9.03 -20.38 -24.85
N GLY A 119 -9.26 -21.69 -25.03
CA GLY A 119 -8.62 -22.73 -24.25
C GLY A 119 -7.08 -22.63 -24.30
N PRO A 120 -6.38 -23.38 -23.44
CA PRO A 120 -4.97 -23.16 -23.15
C PRO A 120 -4.13 -23.51 -24.39
N SER A 121 -3.56 -22.49 -25.02
CA SER A 121 -2.56 -22.66 -26.07
C SER A 121 -1.17 -22.65 -25.44
N SER A 122 -0.40 -23.66 -25.82
CA SER A 122 0.90 -24.09 -25.33
C SER A 122 2.02 -23.07 -25.53
N SER A 123 2.24 -22.25 -24.51
CA SER A 123 3.55 -21.90 -23.94
C SER A 123 3.25 -21.31 -22.57
N SER A 124 3.22 -22.13 -21.51
CA SER A 124 3.01 -21.64 -20.15
C SER A 124 4.22 -20.81 -19.74
N SER A 125 4.23 -19.53 -20.13
CA SER A 125 5.21 -18.57 -19.66
C SER A 125 5.16 -18.61 -18.14
N ALA A 126 6.27 -18.98 -17.52
CA ALA A 126 6.38 -19.10 -16.06
C ALA A 126 6.00 -17.77 -15.37
N MET A 127 6.23 -16.65 -16.05
CA MET A 127 5.87 -15.30 -15.58
C MET A 127 4.82 -14.63 -16.46
N ASP A 128 4.02 -13.74 -15.86
CA ASP A 128 3.15 -12.81 -16.58
C ASP A 128 3.73 -11.39 -16.50
N LEU A 129 4.11 -10.85 -17.66
CA LEU A 129 4.57 -9.47 -17.82
C LEU A 129 3.58 -8.71 -18.71
N SER A 130 3.02 -7.62 -18.20
CA SER A 130 1.99 -6.86 -18.89
C SER A 130 2.08 -5.36 -18.68
N PHE A 131 1.57 -4.59 -19.64
CA PHE A 131 1.48 -3.15 -19.52
C PHE A 131 0.25 -2.76 -18.71
N VAL A 132 0.46 -1.97 -17.66
CA VAL A 132 -0.59 -1.23 -16.96
C VAL A 132 -0.84 0.10 -17.67
N THR A 133 0.24 0.80 -17.99
CA THR A 133 0.30 1.98 -18.87
C THR A 133 1.51 1.83 -19.80
N GLU A 134 1.83 2.82 -20.63
CA GLU A 134 3.04 2.79 -21.45
C GLU A 134 4.34 2.73 -20.62
N ARG A 135 4.30 3.27 -19.40
CA ARG A 135 5.47 3.44 -18.51
C ARG A 135 5.38 2.66 -17.20
N ILE A 136 4.27 1.94 -16.98
CA ILE A 136 4.07 1.08 -15.80
C ILE A 136 3.81 -0.34 -16.28
N LEU A 137 4.66 -1.26 -15.84
CA LEU A 137 4.58 -2.69 -16.12
C LEU A 137 4.17 -3.45 -14.86
N ALA A 138 3.36 -4.50 -15.02
CA ALA A 138 3.05 -5.48 -14.00
C ALA A 138 3.82 -6.77 -14.31
N LEU A 139 4.63 -7.22 -13.37
CA LEU A 139 5.35 -8.49 -13.41
C LEU A 139 4.83 -9.38 -12.28
N SER A 140 4.19 -10.50 -12.61
CA SER A 140 3.64 -11.41 -11.63
C SER A 140 3.96 -12.87 -11.89
N PHE A 141 3.92 -13.65 -10.83
CA PHE A 141 4.22 -15.08 -10.84
C PHE A 141 3.06 -15.86 -10.20
N PRO A 142 2.82 -17.11 -10.63
CA PRO A 142 1.88 -18.01 -9.96
C PRO A 142 2.27 -18.29 -8.50
N PRO A 143 1.29 -18.48 -7.59
CA PRO A 143 1.55 -18.74 -6.18
C PRO A 143 2.23 -20.10 -5.94
N GLU A 144 1.91 -21.11 -6.75
CA GLU A 144 2.41 -22.50 -6.63
C GLU A 144 3.75 -22.74 -7.33
N MET A 145 4.41 -21.68 -7.77
CA MET A 145 5.69 -21.80 -8.47
C MET A 145 6.85 -21.99 -7.48
N ASP A 146 7.62 -23.05 -7.70
CA ASP A 146 8.81 -23.40 -6.92
C ASP A 146 9.94 -22.35 -7.05
N THR A 147 10.88 -22.39 -6.10
CA THR A 147 11.96 -21.41 -6.00
C THR A 147 12.94 -21.46 -7.18
N THR A 148 13.15 -22.63 -7.81
CA THR A 148 14.08 -22.73 -8.95
C THR A 148 13.47 -22.11 -10.20
N THR A 149 12.26 -22.50 -10.56
CA THR A 149 11.52 -21.93 -11.68
C THR A 149 11.30 -20.42 -11.50
N TYR A 150 11.02 -19.98 -10.27
CA TYR A 150 10.89 -18.57 -9.95
C TYR A 150 12.18 -17.78 -10.23
N ARG A 151 13.34 -18.31 -9.85
CA ARG A 151 14.64 -17.67 -10.11
C ARG A 151 14.96 -17.58 -11.60
N GLU A 152 14.69 -18.65 -12.35
CA GLU A 152 14.90 -18.66 -13.80
C GLU A 152 14.00 -17.64 -14.50
N ALA A 153 12.72 -17.60 -14.11
CA ALA A 153 11.76 -16.64 -14.66
C ALA A 153 12.11 -15.19 -14.27
N LEU A 154 12.58 -14.93 -13.04
CA LEU A 154 13.10 -13.61 -12.64
C LEU A 154 14.30 -13.19 -13.49
N HIS A 155 15.24 -14.10 -13.74
CA HIS A 155 16.41 -13.82 -14.58
C HIS A 155 15.99 -13.51 -16.03
N GLN A 156 15.02 -14.26 -16.57
CA GLN A 156 14.45 -13.99 -17.88
C GLN A 156 13.78 -12.61 -17.95
N ALA A 157 12.97 -12.26 -16.94
CA ALA A 157 12.34 -10.95 -16.83
C ALA A 157 13.38 -9.82 -16.81
N ALA A 158 14.40 -9.94 -15.97
CA ALA A 158 15.47 -8.95 -15.84
C ALA A 158 16.22 -8.76 -17.15
N SER A 159 16.56 -9.84 -17.86
CA SER A 159 17.20 -9.79 -19.17
C SER A 159 16.34 -9.07 -20.22
N MET A 160 15.03 -9.35 -20.25
CA MET A 160 14.09 -8.66 -21.13
C MET A 160 13.99 -7.16 -20.82
N LEU A 161 13.89 -6.81 -19.54
CA LEU A 161 13.81 -5.43 -19.08
C LEU A 161 15.10 -4.66 -19.40
N GLN A 162 16.26 -5.25 -19.12
CA GLN A 162 17.56 -4.65 -19.44
C GLN A 162 17.74 -4.44 -20.94
N THR A 163 17.35 -5.42 -21.76
CA THR A 163 17.47 -5.32 -23.22
C THR A 163 16.60 -4.19 -23.78
N LYS A 164 15.40 -4.00 -23.21
CA LYS A 164 14.42 -3.04 -23.73
C LYS A 164 14.56 -1.63 -23.14
N HIS A 165 14.90 -1.53 -21.87
CA HIS A 165 14.87 -0.28 -21.12
C HIS A 165 16.24 0.16 -20.60
N GLY A 166 17.29 -0.67 -20.75
CA GLY A 166 18.62 -0.38 -20.22
C GLY A 166 18.53 -0.10 -18.71
N ASP A 167 19.10 1.01 -18.28
CA ASP A 167 19.10 1.43 -16.87
C ASP A 167 17.88 2.28 -16.49
N ASN A 168 16.93 2.48 -17.42
CA ASN A 168 15.76 3.35 -17.23
C ASN A 168 14.58 2.66 -16.54
N TYR A 169 14.75 1.49 -15.93
CA TYR A 169 13.69 0.84 -15.16
C TYR A 169 14.04 0.67 -13.69
N MET A 170 13.00 0.65 -12.84
CA MET A 170 13.10 0.29 -11.44
C MET A 170 12.02 -0.73 -11.09
N VAL A 171 12.39 -1.74 -10.30
CA VAL A 171 11.48 -2.75 -9.79
C VAL A 171 10.95 -2.33 -8.43
N PHE A 172 9.63 -2.20 -8.33
CA PHE A 172 8.91 -2.00 -7.08
C PHE A 172 8.44 -3.37 -6.59
N ASN A 173 9.16 -3.96 -5.64
CA ASN A 173 8.79 -5.25 -5.09
C ASN A 173 7.65 -5.08 -4.09
N LEU A 174 6.45 -5.56 -4.47
CA LEU A 174 5.25 -5.54 -3.63
C LEU A 174 5.13 -6.79 -2.75
N SER A 175 6.04 -7.77 -2.92
CA SER A 175 6.14 -8.93 -2.04
C SER A 175 7.08 -8.67 -0.86
N LEU A 176 7.12 -9.59 0.11
CA LEU A 176 8.19 -9.55 1.11
C LEU A 176 9.56 -9.53 0.43
N PRO A 177 10.57 -8.86 1.05
CA PRO A 177 11.90 -8.74 0.45
C PRO A 177 12.51 -10.10 0.11
N ARG A 178 13.05 -10.21 -1.10
CA ARG A 178 13.69 -11.43 -1.62
C ARG A 178 15.04 -11.09 -2.24
N LYS A 179 16.10 -11.76 -1.80
CA LYS A 179 17.47 -11.52 -2.27
C LYS A 179 17.60 -11.78 -3.78
N GLU A 180 16.81 -12.73 -4.29
CA GLU A 180 16.79 -13.16 -5.68
C GLU A 180 16.46 -12.01 -6.65
N ILE A 181 15.59 -11.08 -6.25
CA ILE A 181 15.17 -9.97 -7.10
C ILE A 181 16.35 -9.03 -7.37
N GLY A 182 17.15 -8.75 -6.33
CA GLY A 182 18.32 -7.88 -6.42
C GLY A 182 19.53 -8.50 -7.14
N LEU A 183 19.52 -9.80 -7.45
CA LEU A 183 20.64 -10.44 -8.16
C LEU A 183 20.79 -9.98 -9.60
N TRP A 184 19.66 -9.66 -10.25
CA TRP A 184 19.63 -9.35 -11.69
C TRP A 184 19.01 -7.99 -12.02
N ASN A 185 18.44 -7.32 -11.03
CA ASN A 185 17.84 -6.00 -11.20
C ASN A 185 18.71 -4.97 -10.46
N PRO A 186 19.29 -3.98 -11.16
CA PRO A 186 20.19 -3.00 -10.54
C PRO A 186 19.48 -2.03 -9.60
N ARG A 187 18.16 -1.83 -9.79
CA ARG A 187 17.33 -0.90 -9.00
C ARG A 187 16.08 -1.62 -8.52
N VAL A 188 16.07 -1.96 -7.24
CA VAL A 188 14.93 -2.60 -6.56
C VAL A 188 14.54 -1.77 -5.36
N LEU A 189 13.26 -1.44 -5.25
CA LEU A 189 12.68 -0.79 -4.10
C LEU A 189 11.69 -1.75 -3.42
N ASP A 190 12.02 -2.18 -2.21
CA ASP A 190 11.17 -3.07 -1.40
C ASP A 190 10.08 -2.29 -0.67
N VAL A 191 8.86 -2.39 -1.19
CA VAL A 191 7.67 -1.69 -0.68
C VAL A 191 6.49 -2.64 -0.47
N GLY A 192 6.79 -3.92 -0.30
CA GLY A 192 5.79 -4.96 -0.19
C GLY A 192 5.20 -5.15 1.20
N TRP A 193 4.18 -6.00 1.22
CA TRP A 193 3.49 -6.47 2.41
C TRP A 193 3.04 -7.93 2.20
N PRO A 194 2.66 -8.65 3.26
CA PRO A 194 2.22 -10.03 3.13
C PRO A 194 0.96 -10.18 2.27
N ASP A 195 0.87 -11.27 1.51
CA ASP A 195 -0.16 -11.44 0.47
C ASP A 195 -1.59 -11.54 1.02
N GLN A 196 -1.74 -12.05 2.25
CA GLN A 196 -3.03 -12.24 2.91
C GLN A 196 -3.53 -11.01 3.67
N LEU A 197 -2.77 -9.90 3.64
CA LEU A 197 -3.09 -8.68 4.36
C LEU A 197 -3.28 -7.52 3.37
N ALA A 198 -4.18 -6.59 3.71
CA ALA A 198 -4.20 -5.31 3.02
C ALA A 198 -3.01 -4.44 3.45
N PRO A 199 -2.44 -3.62 2.55
CA PRO A 199 -1.32 -2.76 2.88
C PRO A 199 -1.71 -1.69 3.90
N PRO A 200 -0.83 -1.35 4.86
CA PRO A 200 -0.99 -0.13 5.66
C PRO A 200 -1.23 1.11 4.79
N LEU A 201 -2.02 2.07 5.27
CA LEU A 201 -2.28 3.31 4.51
C LEU A 201 -1.00 4.10 4.21
N GLU A 202 -0.06 4.11 5.16
CA GLU A 202 1.27 4.68 4.97
C GLU A 202 2.02 4.00 3.81
N ARG A 203 1.87 2.68 3.67
CA ARG A 203 2.50 1.91 2.60
C ARG A 203 1.94 2.34 1.23
N LEU A 204 0.62 2.44 1.10
CA LEU A 204 -0.01 2.92 -0.14
C LEU A 204 0.51 4.30 -0.55
N CYS A 205 0.60 5.23 0.41
CA CYS A 205 1.14 6.57 0.16
C CYS A 205 2.61 6.52 -0.27
N SER A 206 3.46 5.78 0.45
CA SER A 206 4.89 5.65 0.14
C SER A 206 5.11 5.11 -1.27
N VAL A 207 4.37 4.07 -1.67
CA VAL A 207 4.46 3.46 -3.01
C VAL A 207 4.01 4.45 -4.08
N CYS A 208 2.87 5.11 -3.91
CA CYS A 208 2.36 6.07 -4.88
C CYS A 208 3.34 7.23 -5.09
N ARG A 209 3.92 7.76 -4.01
CA ARG A 209 4.93 8.84 -4.08
C ARG A 209 6.21 8.39 -4.79
N ALA A 210 6.72 7.21 -4.45
CA ALA A 210 7.92 6.69 -5.07
C ALA A 210 7.71 6.38 -6.58
N LEU A 211 6.54 5.88 -6.96
CA LEU A 211 6.16 5.69 -8.35
C LEU A 211 6.11 7.03 -9.11
N ASP A 212 5.41 8.02 -8.56
CA ASP A 212 5.25 9.33 -9.18
C ASP A 212 6.60 10.03 -9.35
N SER A 213 7.41 10.08 -8.29
CA SER A 213 8.74 10.67 -8.30
C SER A 213 9.65 10.01 -9.34
N TRP A 214 9.67 8.68 -9.40
CA TRP A 214 10.46 7.95 -10.39
C TRP A 214 10.05 8.26 -11.83
N LEU A 215 8.74 8.25 -12.10
CA LEU A 215 8.20 8.48 -13.44
C LEU A 215 8.35 9.93 -13.90
N GLN A 216 8.35 10.89 -12.97
CA GLN A 216 8.55 12.31 -13.28
C GLN A 216 10.03 12.68 -13.47
N ALA A 217 10.96 11.95 -12.84
CA ALA A 217 12.39 12.26 -12.91
C ALA A 217 12.98 12.19 -14.34
N ASP A 218 12.49 11.29 -15.18
CA ASP A 218 12.89 11.18 -16.59
C ASP A 218 11.73 10.61 -17.43
N PRO A 219 11.40 11.17 -18.60
CA PRO A 219 10.34 10.63 -19.48
C PRO A 219 10.62 9.21 -20.01
N GLN A 220 11.86 8.74 -20.02
CA GLN A 220 12.24 7.38 -20.41
C GLN A 220 12.08 6.36 -19.26
N HIS A 221 11.87 6.82 -18.02
CA HIS A 221 11.75 5.91 -16.89
C HIS A 221 10.52 5.01 -16.98
N VAL A 222 10.70 3.75 -16.61
CA VAL A 222 9.65 2.72 -16.55
C VAL A 222 9.60 2.14 -15.13
N ALA A 223 8.41 2.04 -14.55
CA ALA A 223 8.19 1.38 -13.27
C ALA A 223 7.73 -0.06 -13.49
N VAL A 224 8.33 -1.03 -12.78
CA VAL A 224 7.95 -2.44 -12.83
C VAL A 224 7.37 -2.87 -11.48
N LEU A 225 6.06 -3.06 -11.40
CA LEU A 225 5.36 -3.54 -10.22
C LEU A 225 5.47 -5.07 -10.13
N HIS A 226 6.28 -5.56 -9.19
CA HIS A 226 6.56 -6.98 -9.02
C HIS A 226 5.71 -7.63 -7.91
N SER A 227 5.11 -8.79 -8.17
CA SER A 227 4.44 -9.63 -7.15
C SER A 227 4.63 -11.14 -7.37
N LYS A 228 5.11 -11.87 -6.36
CA LYS A 228 5.33 -13.33 -6.41
C LYS A 228 4.04 -14.16 -6.45
N CYS A 229 2.93 -13.62 -5.94
CA CYS A 229 1.67 -14.37 -5.71
C CYS A 229 0.52 -13.76 -6.53
N GLY A 230 0.73 -13.63 -7.83
CA GLY A 230 -0.26 -13.07 -8.75
C GLY A 230 -0.44 -11.55 -8.64
N LEU A 231 -1.54 -11.07 -9.23
CA LEU A 231 -1.75 -9.65 -9.53
C LEU A 231 -2.49 -8.86 -8.45
N GLN A 232 -2.96 -9.47 -7.34
CA GLN A 232 -3.82 -8.75 -6.38
C GLN A 232 -3.10 -7.55 -5.75
N ARG A 233 -1.88 -7.71 -5.22
CA ARG A 233 -1.08 -6.58 -4.69
C ARG A 233 -0.76 -5.52 -5.75
N VAL A 234 -0.46 -5.95 -6.97
CA VAL A 234 -0.27 -5.01 -8.10
C VAL A 234 -1.55 -4.22 -8.34
N GLY A 235 -2.71 -4.89 -8.35
CA GLY A 235 -4.02 -4.26 -8.47
C GLY A 235 -4.29 -3.23 -7.37
N VAL A 236 -3.92 -3.53 -6.12
CA VAL A 236 -4.06 -2.59 -5.00
C VAL A 236 -3.24 -1.33 -5.23
N VAL A 237 -1.97 -1.46 -5.63
CA VAL A 237 -1.12 -0.32 -5.96
C VAL A 237 -1.64 0.46 -7.15
N VAL A 238 -2.04 -0.22 -8.23
CA VAL A 238 -2.57 0.43 -9.44
C VAL A 238 -3.87 1.17 -9.12
N ALA A 239 -4.76 0.60 -8.30
CA ALA A 239 -5.99 1.25 -7.88
C ALA A 239 -5.70 2.48 -7.01
N ALA A 240 -4.82 2.36 -6.02
CA ALA A 240 -4.41 3.48 -5.18
C ALA A 240 -3.69 4.58 -5.97
N TYR A 241 -2.80 4.21 -6.88
CA TYR A 241 -2.07 5.14 -7.73
C TYR A 241 -2.98 5.84 -8.75
N CYS A 242 -3.97 5.10 -9.27
CA CYS A 242 -5.06 5.71 -10.01
C CYS A 242 -5.71 6.77 -9.12
N GLU A 243 -6.21 6.49 -7.92
CA GLU A 243 -6.81 7.55 -7.08
C GLU A 243 -5.85 8.72 -6.77
N TYR A 244 -4.57 8.44 -6.54
CA TYR A 244 -3.52 9.44 -6.30
C TYR A 244 -3.33 10.43 -7.46
N THR A 245 -3.20 9.95 -8.70
CA THR A 245 -3.02 10.85 -9.86
C THR A 245 -4.30 11.61 -10.23
N GLY A 246 -5.43 11.30 -9.59
CA GLY A 246 -6.73 11.95 -9.86
C GLY A 246 -6.82 13.34 -9.29
N LEU A 247 -5.80 13.69 -8.50
CA LEU A 247 -5.65 14.95 -7.81
C LEU A 247 -4.85 15.98 -8.64
N CYS A 248 -4.31 15.56 -9.80
CA CYS A 248 -3.49 16.40 -10.65
C CYS A 248 -4.24 17.67 -11.10
N PRO A 249 -3.54 18.81 -11.25
CA PRO A 249 -4.15 20.04 -11.75
C PRO A 249 -4.63 19.92 -13.20
N PRO A 250 -5.51 20.84 -13.64
CA PRO A 250 -6.12 20.79 -14.98
C PRO A 250 -5.13 20.77 -16.15
N ASN A 251 -3.92 21.30 -15.96
CA ASN A 251 -2.88 21.39 -16.99
C ASN A 251 -2.14 20.06 -17.24
N GLN A 252 -2.33 19.04 -16.40
CA GLN A 252 -1.79 17.68 -16.58
C GLN A 252 -2.89 16.64 -16.84
N GLN A 253 -4.14 17.10 -17.02
CA GLN A 253 -5.33 16.25 -17.04
C GLN A 253 -5.35 15.29 -18.24
N ASP A 254 -4.87 15.71 -19.42
CA ASP A 254 -5.01 14.93 -20.64
C ASP A 254 -4.17 13.64 -20.63
N GLN A 255 -2.85 13.75 -20.38
CA GLN A 255 -1.98 12.58 -20.25
C GLN A 255 -2.41 11.68 -19.09
N GLN A 256 -2.72 12.28 -17.93
CA GLN A 256 -3.20 11.54 -16.76
C GLN A 256 -4.53 10.83 -17.03
N SER A 257 -5.39 11.37 -17.90
CA SER A 257 -6.65 10.72 -18.26
C SER A 257 -6.44 9.42 -19.05
N LEU A 258 -5.45 9.38 -19.94
CA LEU A 258 -5.10 8.18 -20.71
C LEU A 258 -4.47 7.11 -19.81
N ASP A 259 -3.57 7.52 -18.92
CA ASP A 259 -2.97 6.62 -17.93
C ASP A 259 -4.04 6.06 -16.99
N ARG A 260 -4.97 6.88 -16.52
CA ARG A 260 -6.14 6.44 -15.73
C ARG A 260 -7.00 5.43 -16.48
N PHE A 261 -7.30 5.69 -17.74
CA PHE A 261 -8.09 4.78 -18.55
C PHE A 261 -7.37 3.42 -18.65
N SER A 262 -6.07 3.44 -18.92
CA SER A 262 -5.24 2.24 -19.02
C SER A 262 -5.16 1.48 -17.70
N MET A 263 -4.96 2.18 -16.57
CA MET A 263 -4.98 1.59 -15.23
C MET A 263 -6.34 0.94 -14.90
N LYS A 264 -7.45 1.63 -15.16
CA LYS A 264 -8.81 1.08 -14.93
C LYS A 264 -9.08 -0.14 -15.81
N ARG A 265 -8.65 -0.08 -17.08
CA ARG A 265 -8.74 -1.20 -18.01
C ARG A 265 -7.93 -2.40 -17.52
N PHE A 266 -6.70 -2.18 -17.07
CA PHE A 266 -5.86 -3.21 -16.48
C PHE A 266 -6.52 -3.88 -15.26
N LEU A 267 -7.07 -3.10 -14.33
CA LEU A 267 -7.79 -3.63 -13.17
C LEU A 267 -8.98 -4.51 -13.56
N ASN A 268 -9.74 -4.11 -14.59
CA ASN A 268 -10.90 -4.85 -15.04
C ASN A 268 -10.55 -6.11 -15.85
N GLU A 269 -9.63 -5.98 -16.82
CA GLU A 269 -9.33 -7.05 -17.80
C GLU A 269 -8.27 -8.04 -17.30
N ARG A 270 -7.29 -7.58 -16.52
CA ARG A 270 -6.14 -8.39 -16.09
C ARG A 270 -6.26 -8.86 -14.65
N VAL A 271 -6.64 -7.96 -13.74
CA VAL A 271 -6.79 -8.31 -12.31
C VAL A 271 -8.15 -8.97 -12.03
N GLY A 272 -9.20 -8.55 -12.75
CA GLY A 272 -10.58 -8.98 -12.49
C GLY A 272 -11.16 -8.35 -11.22
N GLY A 273 -10.70 -7.15 -10.86
CA GLY A 273 -11.03 -6.46 -9.61
C GLY A 273 -10.31 -7.02 -8.38
N LEU A 274 -10.30 -6.23 -7.31
CA LEU A 274 -9.74 -6.63 -6.02
C LEU A 274 -10.67 -7.66 -5.37
N ARG A 275 -10.15 -8.83 -5.02
CA ARG A 275 -10.98 -9.92 -4.47
C ARG A 275 -11.18 -9.76 -2.98
N THR A 276 -10.12 -9.39 -2.26
CA THR A 276 -10.12 -9.23 -0.80
C THR A 276 -10.89 -7.95 -0.40
N PRO A 277 -11.92 -8.06 0.45
CA PRO A 277 -12.64 -6.92 1.00
C PRO A 277 -11.75 -5.89 1.71
N SER A 278 -10.78 -6.33 2.51
CA SER A 278 -9.83 -5.42 3.18
C SER A 278 -8.97 -4.64 2.18
N ASP A 279 -8.54 -5.24 1.07
CA ASP A 279 -7.81 -4.53 0.01
C ASP A 279 -8.65 -3.39 -0.58
N LYS A 280 -9.92 -3.67 -0.91
CA LYS A 280 -10.87 -2.66 -1.39
C LYS A 280 -11.05 -1.53 -0.39
N ARG A 281 -11.31 -1.89 0.87
CA ARG A 281 -11.52 -0.93 1.96
C ARG A 281 -10.32 0.00 2.14
N TYR A 282 -9.10 -0.51 2.03
CA TYR A 282 -7.89 0.30 2.18
C TYR A 282 -7.66 1.25 1.01
N VAL A 283 -7.97 0.82 -0.22
CA VAL A 283 -7.97 1.71 -1.39
C VAL A 283 -9.05 2.78 -1.24
N GLU A 284 -10.24 2.43 -0.78
CA GLU A 284 -11.34 3.37 -0.51
C GLU A 284 -10.99 4.36 0.60
N TYR A 285 -10.35 3.91 1.67
CA TYR A 285 -9.84 4.77 2.73
C TYR A 285 -8.80 5.74 2.19
N PHE A 286 -7.84 5.26 1.42
CA PHE A 286 -6.82 6.10 0.81
C PHE A 286 -7.45 7.15 -0.12
N ALA A 287 -8.36 6.74 -1.01
CA ALA A 287 -9.09 7.64 -1.89
C ALA A 287 -9.95 8.66 -1.13
N GLY A 288 -10.64 8.23 -0.07
CA GLY A 288 -11.45 9.08 0.80
C GLY A 288 -10.61 10.11 1.55
N LEU A 289 -9.43 9.73 2.03
CA LEU A 289 -8.47 10.62 2.67
C LEU A 289 -7.91 11.64 1.66
N LEU A 290 -7.49 11.20 0.48
CA LEU A 290 -7.00 12.07 -0.59
C LEU A 290 -8.08 13.05 -1.11
N SER A 291 -9.33 12.59 -1.19
CA SER A 291 -10.47 13.40 -1.62
C SER A 291 -10.97 14.38 -0.55
N GLY A 292 -10.65 14.13 0.72
CA GLY A 292 -11.23 14.85 1.87
C GLY A 292 -12.62 14.33 2.26
N ALA A 293 -13.14 13.30 1.58
CA ALA A 293 -14.40 12.65 1.96
C ALA A 293 -14.31 11.94 3.32
N ILE A 294 -13.10 11.50 3.71
CA ILE A 294 -12.80 10.98 5.04
C ILE A 294 -11.97 12.02 5.79
N GLN A 295 -12.53 12.55 6.88
CA GLN A 295 -11.80 13.38 7.82
C GLN A 295 -11.01 12.50 8.78
N VAL A 296 -9.73 12.83 9.00
CA VAL A 296 -8.85 12.07 9.88
C VAL A 296 -9.36 12.13 11.32
N ASN A 297 -9.90 11.02 11.83
CA ASN A 297 -10.19 10.91 13.25
C ASN A 297 -8.87 10.85 14.04
N SER A 298 -8.69 11.83 14.93
CA SER A 298 -7.51 11.96 15.80
C SER A 298 -7.82 11.66 17.27
N SER A 299 -9.08 11.33 17.58
CA SER A 299 -9.54 11.02 18.92
C SER A 299 -9.05 9.62 19.34
N PRO A 300 -8.73 9.41 20.63
CA PRO A 300 -8.54 8.07 21.17
C PRO A 300 -9.78 7.20 20.92
N LEU A 301 -9.57 5.98 20.44
CA LEU A 301 -10.63 5.01 20.19
C LEU A 301 -10.40 3.78 21.05
N PHE A 302 -11.42 3.42 21.82
CA PHE A 302 -11.42 2.22 22.66
C PHE A 302 -12.41 1.23 22.07
N LEU A 303 -11.95 0.05 21.68
CA LEU A 303 -12.82 -1.04 21.24
C LEU A 303 -13.34 -1.77 22.48
N ASP A 304 -14.63 -1.59 22.77
CA ASP A 304 -15.26 -2.15 23.97
C ASP A 304 -15.56 -3.64 23.79
N HIS A 305 -16.22 -3.97 22.68
CA HIS A 305 -16.64 -5.32 22.36
C HIS A 305 -16.84 -5.54 20.85
N VAL A 306 -16.79 -6.81 20.46
CA VAL A 306 -17.07 -7.29 19.11
C VAL A 306 -18.27 -8.22 19.17
N THR A 307 -19.32 -7.93 18.41
CA THR A 307 -20.49 -8.79 18.28
C THR A 307 -20.51 -9.43 16.92
N VAL A 308 -20.60 -10.75 16.88
CA VAL A 308 -20.79 -11.52 15.64
C VAL A 308 -22.24 -12.01 15.60
N VAL A 309 -22.95 -11.65 14.55
CA VAL A 309 -24.34 -12.02 14.28
C VAL A 309 -24.35 -13.11 13.22
N GLY A 310 -25.16 -14.16 13.44
CA GLY A 310 -25.07 -15.40 12.68
C GLY A 310 -23.92 -16.26 13.21
N ILE A 311 -24.20 -17.51 13.55
CA ILE A 311 -23.18 -18.42 14.09
C ILE A 311 -22.51 -19.16 12.94
N PRO A 312 -21.18 -19.08 12.79
CA PRO A 312 -20.46 -19.86 11.79
C PRO A 312 -20.56 -21.36 12.05
N ALA A 313 -20.73 -22.17 11.00
CA ALA A 313 -20.89 -23.62 11.05
C ALA A 313 -19.61 -24.37 10.68
N PHE A 314 -18.64 -24.39 11.59
CA PHE A 314 -17.35 -25.08 11.42
C PHE A 314 -17.34 -26.49 12.05
N GLN A 315 -18.40 -26.87 12.77
CA GLN A 315 -18.58 -28.20 13.34
C GLN A 315 -19.64 -29.00 12.58
N SER A 316 -19.54 -30.33 12.63
CA SER A 316 -20.45 -31.25 11.94
C SER A 316 -21.90 -31.17 12.40
N ASN A 317 -22.13 -30.75 13.64
CA ASN A 317 -23.44 -30.53 14.24
C ASN A 317 -23.90 -29.05 14.17
N GLY A 318 -23.23 -28.23 13.36
CA GLY A 318 -23.41 -26.78 13.36
C GLY A 318 -22.68 -26.10 14.52
N GLY A 319 -22.47 -24.78 14.40
CA GLY A 319 -21.71 -24.02 15.39
C GLY A 319 -20.18 -24.07 15.22
N CYS A 320 -19.47 -23.45 16.16
CA CYS A 320 -18.01 -23.36 16.13
C CYS A 320 -17.41 -23.08 17.52
N ARG A 321 -16.11 -23.38 17.68
CA ARG A 321 -15.30 -22.99 18.84
C ARG A 321 -14.50 -21.74 18.49
N ALA A 322 -15.10 -20.58 18.65
CA ALA A 322 -14.55 -19.31 18.18
C ALA A 322 -13.58 -18.69 19.20
N PHE A 323 -12.48 -18.11 18.76
CA PHE A 323 -11.70 -17.15 19.57
C PHE A 323 -11.14 -16.06 18.66
N PHE A 324 -10.83 -14.91 19.24
CA PHE A 324 -10.34 -13.76 18.51
C PHE A 324 -8.91 -13.41 18.85
N LYS A 325 -8.25 -12.80 17.87
CA LYS A 325 -7.04 -12.02 18.05
C LYS A 325 -7.20 -10.65 17.44
N VAL A 326 -6.73 -9.63 18.16
CA VAL A 326 -6.65 -8.25 17.69
C VAL A 326 -5.17 -7.87 17.58
N TYR A 327 -4.78 -7.36 16.42
CA TYR A 327 -3.43 -6.93 16.12
C TYR A 327 -3.42 -5.43 15.83
N GLN A 328 -2.40 -4.75 16.34
CA GLN A 328 -2.09 -3.36 16.00
C GLN A 328 -0.67 -3.31 15.47
N GLY A 329 -0.49 -2.86 14.22
CA GLY A 329 0.83 -2.76 13.60
C GLY A 329 1.64 -4.06 13.73
N SER A 330 1.03 -5.17 13.32
CA SER A 330 1.53 -6.56 13.42
C SER A 330 1.69 -7.19 14.79
N VAL A 331 1.50 -6.45 15.89
CA VAL A 331 1.64 -7.00 17.25
C VAL A 331 0.28 -7.41 17.81
N PRO A 332 0.12 -8.62 18.38
CA PRO A 332 -1.12 -9.03 19.04
C PRO A 332 -1.30 -8.22 20.32
N VAL A 333 -2.33 -7.38 20.34
CA VAL A 333 -2.68 -6.55 21.49
C VAL A 333 -3.77 -7.18 22.35
N HIS A 334 -4.52 -8.15 21.81
CA HIS A 334 -5.52 -8.90 22.56
C HIS A 334 -5.72 -10.30 21.99
N THR A 335 -5.95 -11.27 22.87
CA THR A 335 -6.38 -12.64 22.53
C THR A 335 -7.49 -13.04 23.50
N SER A 336 -8.61 -13.50 22.97
CA SER A 336 -9.78 -13.84 23.78
C SER A 336 -9.72 -15.26 24.35
N SER A 337 -10.66 -15.55 25.25
CA SER A 337 -11.07 -16.92 25.58
C SER A 337 -11.74 -17.62 24.39
N ILE A 338 -11.94 -18.94 24.48
CA ILE A 338 -12.64 -19.73 23.47
C ILE A 338 -14.13 -19.75 23.79
N TYR A 339 -14.96 -19.44 22.80
CA TYR A 339 -16.41 -19.46 22.85
C TYR A 339 -16.92 -20.73 22.16
N ASN A 340 -17.55 -21.64 22.90
CA ASN A 340 -18.23 -22.79 22.29
C ASN A 340 -19.65 -22.37 21.89
N LEU A 341 -19.86 -22.23 20.60
CA LEU A 341 -21.09 -21.74 20.00
C LEU A 341 -21.86 -22.91 19.40
N HIS A 342 -23.14 -23.01 19.77
CA HIS A 342 -24.08 -23.96 19.17
C HIS A 342 -24.94 -23.26 18.11
N ASP A 343 -25.47 -24.04 17.16
CA ASP A 343 -26.30 -23.54 16.06
C ASP A 343 -27.60 -22.83 16.51
N SER A 344 -28.02 -23.05 17.77
CA SER A 344 -29.18 -22.36 18.36
C SER A 344 -28.93 -20.92 18.84
N ALA A 345 -27.66 -20.49 18.89
CA ALA A 345 -27.32 -19.10 19.19
C ALA A 345 -27.53 -18.24 17.94
N ARG A 346 -27.91 -16.96 18.14
CA ARG A 346 -28.11 -16.01 17.03
C ARG A 346 -26.95 -15.02 16.87
N HIS A 347 -26.23 -14.80 17.96
CA HIS A 347 -25.06 -13.94 18.01
C HIS A 347 -24.20 -14.31 19.21
N PHE A 348 -22.95 -13.86 19.21
CA PHE A 348 -22.08 -13.89 20.39
C PHE A 348 -21.25 -12.62 20.46
N THR A 349 -20.82 -12.28 21.67
CA THR A 349 -20.11 -11.03 21.94
C THR A 349 -18.83 -11.30 22.70
N MET A 350 -17.70 -10.86 22.14
CA MET A 350 -16.42 -10.81 22.83
C MET A 350 -16.24 -9.44 23.46
N SER A 351 -16.05 -9.40 24.78
CA SER A 351 -15.70 -8.17 25.52
C SER A 351 -14.19 -8.05 25.66
N LEU A 352 -13.62 -6.85 25.45
CA LEU A 352 -12.18 -6.60 25.55
C LEU A 352 -11.76 -6.02 26.91
N GLY A 353 -12.46 -6.43 27.97
CA GLY A 353 -12.23 -5.97 29.35
C GLY A 353 -13.10 -4.77 29.73
N GLU A 354 -12.94 -4.31 30.98
CA GLU A 354 -13.81 -3.26 31.57
C GLU A 354 -13.58 -1.87 30.97
N ARG A 355 -12.38 -1.59 30.46
CA ARG A 355 -11.96 -0.28 29.96
C ARG A 355 -11.91 -0.16 28.42
N GLY A 356 -12.28 -1.23 27.72
CA GLY A 356 -12.05 -1.37 26.28
C GLY A 356 -10.56 -1.44 25.93
N LEU A 357 -10.26 -1.80 24.69
CA LEU A 357 -8.91 -1.85 24.16
C LEU A 357 -8.60 -0.56 23.40
N ALA A 358 -7.61 0.20 23.86
CA ALA A 358 -7.13 1.38 23.14
C ALA A 358 -6.48 0.96 21.81
N LEU A 359 -6.96 1.53 20.70
CA LEU A 359 -6.51 1.20 19.35
C LEU A 359 -6.05 2.45 18.60
N ARG A 360 -4.98 2.30 17.81
CA ARG A 360 -4.49 3.35 16.91
C ARG A 360 -3.85 2.77 15.65
N GLY A 361 -4.20 3.35 14.50
CA GLY A 361 -3.59 3.02 13.22
C GLY A 361 -4.27 1.84 12.54
N ASP A 362 -3.46 0.97 11.92
CA ASP A 362 -3.89 -0.24 11.25
C ASP A 362 -4.22 -1.37 12.23
N ILE A 363 -5.47 -1.79 12.23
CA ILE A 363 -6.00 -2.84 13.10
C ILE A 363 -6.43 -4.04 12.27
N LEU A 364 -6.03 -5.23 12.70
CA LEU A 364 -6.48 -6.51 12.16
C LEU A 364 -7.20 -7.30 13.26
N VAL A 365 -8.45 -7.66 13.00
CA VAL A 365 -9.25 -8.56 13.85
C VAL A 365 -9.39 -9.89 13.13
N LYS A 366 -8.94 -10.97 13.76
CA LYS A 366 -9.11 -12.34 13.24
C LYS A 366 -9.96 -13.16 14.19
N CYS A 367 -10.92 -13.88 13.65
CA CYS A 367 -11.70 -14.87 14.36
C CYS A 367 -11.30 -16.27 13.88
N TYR A 368 -11.11 -17.18 14.81
CA TYR A 368 -10.60 -18.53 14.55
C TYR A 368 -11.54 -19.60 15.09
N HIS A 369 -11.67 -20.69 14.35
CA HIS A 369 -12.21 -21.95 14.83
C HIS A 369 -11.09 -22.78 15.44
N ARG A 370 -11.20 -23.13 16.73
CA ARG A 370 -10.28 -24.04 17.43
C ARG A 370 -10.74 -25.48 17.27
N HIS A 371 -10.02 -26.26 16.46
CA HIS A 371 -10.27 -27.69 16.31
C HIS A 371 -10.14 -28.45 17.63
N ARG A 372 -10.86 -29.57 17.75
CA ARG A 372 -10.66 -30.55 18.81
C ARG A 372 -9.76 -31.67 18.29
N LEU A 373 -9.05 -32.33 19.21
CA LEU A 373 -8.27 -33.53 18.89
C LEU A 373 -9.10 -34.55 18.08
N PRO A 374 -8.48 -35.28 17.14
CA PRO A 374 -7.04 -35.45 16.93
C PRO A 374 -6.37 -34.39 16.04
N VAL A 375 -7.15 -33.53 15.38
CA VAL A 375 -6.61 -32.44 14.56
C VAL A 375 -6.28 -31.27 15.48
N ASP A 376 -5.03 -31.19 15.93
CA ASP A 376 -4.60 -30.05 16.73
C ASP A 376 -4.28 -28.86 15.82
N GLY A 377 -5.01 -27.76 15.98
CA GLY A 377 -4.85 -26.58 15.14
C GLY A 377 -6.03 -25.64 15.19
N ARG A 378 -5.96 -24.61 14.35
CA ARG A 378 -7.00 -23.60 14.18
C ARG A 378 -7.22 -23.31 12.71
N GLU A 379 -8.43 -22.87 12.39
CA GLU A 379 -8.81 -22.42 11.05
C GLU A 379 -9.37 -21.00 11.16
N THR A 380 -9.08 -20.13 10.19
CA THR A 380 -9.64 -18.78 10.18
C THR A 380 -11.12 -18.84 9.81
N ILE A 381 -11.97 -18.23 10.64
CA ILE A 381 -13.39 -18.01 10.32
C ILE A 381 -13.52 -16.74 9.48
N PHE A 382 -12.91 -15.66 9.93
CA PHE A 382 -12.81 -14.40 9.18
C PHE A 382 -11.61 -13.57 9.62
N SER A 383 -11.19 -12.70 8.71
CA SER A 383 -10.25 -11.61 8.95
C SER A 383 -10.90 -10.30 8.55
N LEU A 384 -10.56 -9.24 9.28
CA LEU A 384 -11.07 -7.90 9.06
C LEU A 384 -9.97 -6.89 9.37
N GLN A 385 -9.55 -6.11 8.37
CA GLN A 385 -8.63 -4.99 8.59
C GLN A 385 -9.35 -3.64 8.47
N PHE A 386 -9.06 -2.72 9.37
CA PHE A 386 -9.52 -1.34 9.25
C PHE A 386 -8.49 -0.39 9.87
N HIS A 387 -8.57 0.88 9.48
CA HIS A 387 -7.71 1.92 10.03
C HIS A 387 -8.51 2.85 10.95
N THR A 388 -8.00 3.13 12.15
CA THR A 388 -8.74 3.92 13.16
C THR A 388 -9.08 5.34 12.69
N CYS A 389 -8.27 5.95 11.81
CA CYS A 389 -8.54 7.29 11.28
C CYS A 389 -9.83 7.39 10.45
N ALA A 390 -10.32 6.28 9.89
CA ALA A 390 -11.55 6.25 9.10
C ALA A 390 -12.80 5.96 9.95
N VAL A 391 -12.61 5.72 11.26
CA VAL A 391 -13.70 5.42 12.19
C VAL A 391 -14.34 6.72 12.65
N THR A 392 -15.57 6.98 12.21
CA THR A 392 -16.33 8.19 12.58
C THR A 392 -17.57 7.88 13.42
N GLN A 393 -17.93 6.60 13.53
CA GLN A 393 -19.13 6.13 14.22
C GLN A 393 -18.75 5.28 15.44
N HIS A 394 -19.62 5.27 16.45
CA HIS A 394 -19.47 4.44 17.66
C HIS A 394 -19.66 2.94 17.36
N THR A 395 -20.26 2.58 16.23
CA THR A 395 -20.45 1.18 15.84
C THR A 395 -20.20 1.03 14.36
N LEU A 396 -19.26 0.15 14.01
CA LEU A 396 -19.00 -0.25 12.63
C LEU A 396 -19.63 -1.61 12.38
N VAL A 397 -20.30 -1.77 11.26
CA VAL A 397 -20.95 -3.04 10.87
C VAL A 397 -20.33 -3.52 9.56
N PHE A 398 -19.79 -4.73 9.59
CA PHE A 398 -19.21 -5.41 8.43
C PHE A 398 -20.07 -6.62 8.13
N GLN A 399 -20.69 -6.64 6.94
CA GLN A 399 -21.45 -7.79 6.47
C GLN A 399 -20.49 -8.91 6.03
N ARG A 400 -21.01 -10.11 5.79
CA ARG A 400 -20.20 -11.23 5.29
C ARG A 400 -19.34 -10.85 4.07
N GLN A 401 -19.86 -10.07 3.12
CA GLN A 401 -19.09 -9.64 1.94
C GLN A 401 -17.91 -8.69 2.27
N ASP A 402 -17.88 -8.13 3.47
CA ASP A 402 -16.83 -7.21 3.92
C ASP A 402 -15.72 -7.94 4.71
N LEU A 403 -15.81 -9.26 4.86
CA LEU A 403 -14.90 -10.08 5.67
C LEU A 403 -14.03 -10.97 4.77
N ASP A 404 -12.71 -10.98 4.98
CA ASP A 404 -11.77 -11.48 3.97
C ASP A 404 -11.95 -12.97 3.66
N ASP A 405 -11.91 -13.83 4.67
CA ASP A 405 -12.15 -15.28 4.50
C ASP A 405 -13.65 -15.58 4.32
N ALA A 406 -14.50 -14.95 5.12
CA ALA A 406 -15.93 -15.26 5.18
C ALA A 406 -16.72 -14.82 3.94
N CYS A 407 -16.24 -13.87 3.14
CA CYS A 407 -16.90 -13.45 1.90
C CYS A 407 -17.03 -14.61 0.88
N GLN A 408 -16.12 -15.59 0.94
CA GLN A 408 -16.10 -16.77 0.07
C GLN A 408 -16.48 -18.06 0.78
N ASP A 409 -16.55 -18.06 2.12
CA ASP A 409 -16.90 -19.23 2.92
C ASP A 409 -18.41 -19.27 3.27
N LEU A 410 -19.11 -20.31 2.80
CA LEU A 410 -20.53 -20.53 3.06
C LEU A 410 -20.82 -21.01 4.49
N ARG A 411 -19.81 -21.43 5.26
CA ARG A 411 -19.95 -21.74 6.68
C ARG A 411 -20.27 -20.49 7.51
N PHE A 412 -19.93 -19.30 7.01
CA PHE A 412 -20.37 -18.04 7.60
C PHE A 412 -21.74 -17.66 7.02
N PRO A 413 -22.77 -17.39 7.86
CA PRO A 413 -24.13 -17.13 7.38
C PRO A 413 -24.23 -15.94 6.42
N LEU A 414 -25.09 -16.04 5.40
CA LEU A 414 -25.26 -15.02 4.36
C LEU A 414 -25.73 -13.66 4.91
N ASP A 415 -26.59 -13.69 5.93
CA ASP A 415 -27.08 -12.53 6.69
C ASP A 415 -26.22 -12.22 7.93
N GLY A 416 -25.09 -12.93 8.07
CA GLY A 416 -24.16 -12.75 9.16
C GLY A 416 -23.38 -11.44 9.06
N SER A 417 -23.01 -10.88 10.21
CA SER A 417 -22.23 -9.64 10.29
C SER A 417 -21.34 -9.59 11.53
N VAL A 418 -20.30 -8.78 11.46
CA VAL A 418 -19.39 -8.47 12.57
C VAL A 418 -19.55 -6.99 12.90
N ARG A 419 -19.80 -6.69 14.18
CA ARG A 419 -20.00 -5.33 14.69
C ARG A 419 -18.89 -5.00 15.66
N LEU A 420 -18.21 -3.88 15.41
CA LEU A 420 -17.19 -3.33 16.29
C LEU A 420 -17.78 -2.14 17.03
N HIS A 421 -17.79 -2.18 18.36
CA HIS A 421 -18.35 -1.13 19.21
C HIS A 421 -17.24 -0.33 19.88
N PHE A 422 -17.21 0.97 19.60
CA PHE A 422 -16.20 1.91 20.09
C PHE A 422 -16.78 2.89 21.10
N SER A 423 -15.99 3.20 22.12
CA SER A 423 -16.21 4.29 23.05
C SER A 423 -15.15 5.38 22.88
N THR A 424 -15.53 6.61 23.25
CA THR A 424 -14.65 7.79 23.24
C THR A 424 -13.88 7.97 24.55
N SER A 425 -14.22 7.19 25.58
CA SER A 425 -13.49 7.16 26.84
C SER A 425 -13.50 5.76 27.45
N PRO A 426 -12.45 5.37 28.20
CA PRO A 426 -12.37 4.04 28.82
C PRO A 426 -13.48 3.77 29.85
N GLU A 427 -14.16 4.82 30.32
CA GLU A 427 -15.19 4.77 31.38
C GLU A 427 -16.62 4.78 30.80
N SER A 428 -16.77 5.03 29.49
CA SER A 428 -18.04 5.14 28.78
C SER A 428 -18.59 3.76 28.42
N ARG A 429 -18.88 2.91 29.42
CA ARG A 429 -19.77 1.78 29.17
C ARG A 429 -21.17 2.35 28.97
N LEU A 430 -21.69 2.28 27.74
CA LEU A 430 -23.14 2.27 27.56
C LEU A 430 -23.66 1.04 28.29
N MET A 431 -24.40 1.31 29.37
CA MET A 431 -25.11 0.35 30.18
C MET A 431 -25.81 -0.71 29.31
N GLY A 432 -25.55 -2.00 29.60
CA GLY A 432 -26.45 -3.09 29.20
C GLY A 432 -26.03 -3.92 27.98
N VAL A 433 -24.89 -4.62 28.04
CA VAL A 433 -24.93 -6.00 27.52
C VAL A 433 -25.57 -6.83 28.63
N ASN A 434 -26.90 -6.91 28.64
CA ASN A 434 -27.60 -7.82 29.52
C ASN A 434 -27.12 -9.24 29.20
N GLU A 435 -26.28 -9.82 30.06
CA GLU A 435 -25.80 -11.22 30.01
C GLU A 435 -26.94 -12.25 30.14
N THR A 436 -28.19 -11.79 30.17
CA THR A 436 -29.37 -12.64 30.21
C THR A 436 -29.63 -13.19 28.82
N HIS A 437 -29.24 -14.45 28.60
CA HIS A 437 -29.49 -15.35 27.44
C HIS A 437 -28.32 -15.62 26.47
N THR A 438 -27.06 -15.55 26.91
CA THR A 438 -25.96 -16.09 26.10
C THR A 438 -25.96 -17.63 26.12
N ARG A 439 -26.44 -18.26 25.04
CA ARG A 439 -26.47 -19.74 24.85
C ARG A 439 -25.12 -20.32 24.42
N TYR A 440 -24.03 -19.80 24.97
CA TYR A 440 -22.68 -20.27 24.68
C TYR A 440 -21.85 -20.37 25.95
N THR A 441 -20.88 -21.28 25.96
CA THR A 441 -19.95 -21.44 27.09
C THR A 441 -18.59 -20.86 26.74
N VAL A 442 -17.90 -20.32 27.74
CA VAL A 442 -16.57 -19.72 27.58
C VAL A 442 -15.55 -20.61 28.28
N GLU A 443 -14.56 -21.09 27.52
CA GLU A 443 -13.41 -21.86 27.98
C GLU A 443 -12.19 -20.95 28.11
N SER A 444 -11.48 -21.01 29.24
CA SER A 444 -10.24 -20.26 29.43
C SER A 444 -9.16 -20.74 28.46
N SER A 445 -8.50 -19.79 27.78
CA SER A 445 -7.45 -20.06 26.79
C SER A 445 -6.02 -19.90 27.33
N THR A 446 -5.83 -19.61 28.62
CA THR A 446 -4.54 -19.17 29.20
C THR A 446 -3.37 -20.13 28.96
N GLY A 447 -3.63 -21.44 28.76
CA GLY A 447 -2.63 -22.46 28.49
C GLY A 447 -2.68 -23.14 27.12
N ASP A 448 -3.56 -22.73 26.19
CA ASP A 448 -3.68 -23.40 24.88
C ASP A 448 -2.61 -22.87 23.90
N PRO A 449 -1.64 -23.70 23.46
CA PRO A 449 -0.56 -23.25 22.57
C PRO A 449 -1.09 -22.75 21.22
N VAL A 450 -2.18 -23.34 20.71
CA VAL A 450 -2.76 -22.98 19.40
C VAL A 450 -3.43 -21.61 19.44
N VAL A 451 -4.05 -21.26 20.57
CA VAL A 451 -4.62 -19.93 20.77
C VAL A 451 -3.51 -18.89 20.90
N ARG A 452 -2.38 -19.25 21.52
CA ARG A 452 -1.24 -18.33 21.69
C ARG A 452 -0.43 -18.10 20.42
N TRP A 453 -0.38 -19.06 19.50
CA TRP A 453 0.35 -18.94 18.23
C TRP A 453 0.09 -17.63 17.51
N ASP A 454 1.14 -16.90 17.17
CA ASP A 454 0.96 -15.60 16.55
C ASP A 454 0.74 -15.72 15.05
N SER A 455 -0.37 -15.14 14.59
CA SER A 455 -0.76 -15.27 13.20
C SER A 455 0.12 -14.43 12.28
N TYR A 456 0.79 -13.41 12.81
CA TYR A 456 1.67 -12.58 12.02
C TYR A 456 2.98 -13.29 11.69
N ASP A 457 3.56 -14.04 12.64
CA ASP A 457 4.75 -14.87 12.41
C ASP A 457 4.51 -15.89 11.29
N THR A 458 3.30 -16.46 11.24
CA THR A 458 2.89 -17.37 10.16
C THR A 458 2.58 -16.63 8.87
N VAL A 459 2.12 -15.39 8.89
CA VAL A 459 1.97 -14.59 7.66
C VAL A 459 3.35 -14.23 7.08
N THR A 460 4.39 -14.10 7.90
CA THR A 460 5.77 -13.99 7.43
C THR A 460 6.36 -15.33 6.97
N ASP A 461 6.03 -16.45 7.62
CA ASP A 461 6.54 -17.80 7.29
C ASP A 461 5.73 -18.54 6.19
N SER A 462 4.47 -18.17 5.95
CA SER A 462 3.60 -18.70 4.87
C SER A 462 3.50 -17.75 3.68
N ALA A 463 4.09 -16.54 3.77
CA ALA A 463 4.40 -15.71 2.61
C ALA A 463 5.61 -16.23 1.82
N SER A 464 6.29 -17.25 2.35
CA SER A 464 7.03 -18.21 1.53
C SER A 464 6.09 -19.30 1.05
N CYS A 465 6.13 -19.57 -0.26
CA CYS A 465 5.38 -20.65 -0.89
C CYS A 465 5.69 -21.99 -0.21
N PRO A 466 4.79 -23.00 -0.29
CA PRO A 466 4.85 -24.24 0.50
C PRO A 466 6.17 -25.05 0.46
N ASP A 467 7.09 -24.76 -0.47
CA ASP A 467 8.36 -25.48 -0.66
C ASP A 467 9.57 -24.89 0.08
N ASP A 468 9.46 -23.73 0.73
CA ASP A 468 10.62 -23.10 1.41
C ASP A 468 10.91 -23.68 2.82
N HIS A 469 10.28 -24.81 3.20
CA HIS A 469 10.48 -25.48 4.51
C HIS A 469 11.86 -26.15 4.72
N HIS A 470 12.84 -25.87 3.87
CA HIS A 470 14.22 -26.30 4.07
C HIS A 470 15.18 -25.10 4.06
N ARG A 471 15.35 -24.43 5.20
CA ARG A 471 16.60 -23.72 5.50
C ARG A 471 17.07 -23.90 6.93
N ASP A 472 18.29 -24.42 6.98
CA ASP A 472 19.27 -24.59 8.05
C ASP A 472 19.13 -23.68 9.28
N ALA A 473 19.16 -24.33 10.43
CA ALA A 473 19.43 -23.75 11.74
C ALA A 473 20.88 -23.25 11.80
N SER A 474 21.18 -22.08 11.24
CA SER A 474 22.30 -21.21 11.65
C SER A 474 22.35 -19.92 10.82
N SER A 475 21.78 -18.84 11.32
CA SER A 475 22.26 -17.49 11.03
C SER A 475 21.83 -16.49 12.11
N PRO A 476 22.66 -15.47 12.39
CA PRO A 476 22.56 -14.67 13.61
C PRO A 476 21.45 -13.62 13.51
N ALA A 477 20.97 -13.20 14.68
CA ALA A 477 19.87 -12.25 14.92
C ALA A 477 19.64 -11.23 13.79
N GLY A 478 18.49 -11.36 13.12
CA GLY A 478 18.04 -10.43 12.09
C GLY A 478 17.54 -9.13 12.71
N LEU A 479 17.88 -8.01 12.07
CA LEU A 479 17.42 -6.67 12.43
C LEU A 479 15.88 -6.59 12.47
N THR A 480 15.37 -5.92 13.50
CA THR A 480 13.95 -5.67 13.77
C THR A 480 13.31 -4.80 12.68
N GLN A 481 11.98 -4.85 12.54
CA GLN A 481 11.25 -4.08 11.51
C GLN A 481 11.47 -2.56 11.63
N SER A 482 11.65 -2.05 12.85
CA SER A 482 12.02 -0.65 13.13
C SER A 482 13.42 -0.31 12.63
N GLU A 483 14.38 -1.23 12.71
CA GLU A 483 15.73 -1.07 12.14
C GLU A 483 15.72 -1.13 10.60
N ARG A 484 14.79 -1.89 10.00
CA ARG A 484 14.59 -1.93 8.54
C ARG A 484 13.88 -0.69 8.00
N ILE A 485 12.89 -0.16 8.73
CA ILE A 485 12.24 1.11 8.39
C ILE A 485 13.29 2.22 8.46
N ARG A 486 14.09 2.26 9.53
CA ARG A 486 15.21 3.20 9.66
C ARG A 486 16.24 3.07 8.53
N ALA A 487 16.62 1.85 8.14
CA ALA A 487 17.53 1.61 7.03
C ALA A 487 16.94 2.06 5.67
N ASN A 488 15.63 1.90 5.46
CA ASN A 488 14.94 2.39 4.27
C ASN A 488 14.79 3.91 4.27
N THR A 489 14.58 4.53 5.44
CA THR A 489 14.61 5.99 5.61
C THR A 489 16.03 6.52 5.39
N GLU A 490 17.07 5.83 5.86
CA GLU A 490 18.49 6.15 5.63
C GLU A 490 18.90 5.95 4.16
N MET A 491 18.32 4.98 3.45
CA MET A 491 18.51 4.80 2.01
C MET A 491 17.81 5.90 1.19
N LEU A 492 16.63 6.36 1.61
CA LEU A 492 15.96 7.53 1.06
C LEU A 492 16.76 8.82 1.35
N MET A 493 17.39 8.91 2.53
CA MET A 493 18.33 10.00 2.84
C MET A 493 19.61 9.92 2.00
N ASN A 494 20.12 8.74 1.63
CA ASN A 494 21.30 8.62 0.76
C ASN A 494 21.05 8.93 -0.73
N ILE A 495 19.79 9.14 -1.12
CA ILE A 495 19.44 9.69 -2.45
C ILE A 495 19.49 11.24 -2.42
N GLY A 496 19.65 11.86 -1.24
CA GLY A 496 19.96 13.28 -1.06
C GLY A 496 21.15 13.47 -0.12
N GLU A 497 22.35 13.66 -0.70
CA GLU A 497 23.64 13.88 -0.01
C GLU A 497 23.54 14.34 1.47
N ALA A 498 24.03 13.49 2.37
CA ALA A 498 24.19 13.77 3.79
C ALA A 498 25.31 14.79 4.02
N ASP A 499 24.93 16.03 4.32
CA ASP A 499 25.65 16.97 5.20
C ASP A 499 24.82 18.26 5.28
N GLU A 500 23.88 18.36 6.23
CA GLU A 500 23.34 19.61 6.82
C GLU A 500 22.11 19.34 7.71
N PHE A 501 22.29 18.66 8.85
CA PHE A 501 21.29 18.69 9.94
C PHE A 501 21.97 18.95 11.28
N GLN A 502 22.51 20.15 11.42
CA GLN A 502 22.93 20.70 12.72
C GLN A 502 22.52 22.16 12.87
N VAL A 503 21.32 22.55 12.41
CA VAL A 503 20.83 23.93 12.60
C VAL A 503 19.31 24.00 12.79
N PHE A 504 18.69 23.14 13.59
CA PHE A 504 17.35 23.46 14.12
C PHE A 504 17.20 22.92 15.53
N GLY A 505 17.57 23.77 16.50
CA GLY A 505 17.21 23.59 17.90
C GLY A 505 15.69 23.64 18.04
N ILE A 506 15.07 22.47 18.10
CA ILE A 506 13.70 22.28 18.57
C ILE A 506 13.84 21.40 19.81
N ASP A 507 13.74 22.03 20.98
CA ASP A 507 13.72 21.35 22.25
C ASP A 507 12.49 20.43 22.32
N LEU A 508 12.74 19.12 22.25
CA LEU A 508 11.78 18.10 22.63
C LEU A 508 11.61 18.14 24.15
N LEU A 509 10.48 18.65 24.63
CA LEU A 509 10.11 18.49 26.03
C LEU A 509 9.86 17.00 26.35
N PRO A 510 10.28 16.52 27.54
CA PRO A 510 10.32 15.09 27.83
C PRO A 510 8.94 14.54 28.17
N THR A 511 8.61 13.42 27.53
CA THR A 511 7.50 12.53 27.86
C THR A 511 7.70 11.88 29.23
N TYR A 512 6.67 11.99 30.08
CA TYR A 512 6.36 11.01 31.13
C TYR A 512 5.10 10.24 30.72
#